data_AF-A0A6H1KED0-F1
#
_entry.id   AF-A0A6H1KED0-F1
#
_cell.length_a   1.000
_cell.length_b   1.000
_cell.length_c   1.000
_cell.angle_alpha   90.00
_cell.angle_beta   90.00
_cell.angle_gamma   90.00
#
_symmetry.space_group_name_H-M   'P 1'
#
loop_
_entity.id
_entity.type
_entity.pdbx_description
1 polymer ?
#
loop_
_entity_poly.entity_id
_entity_poly.type
_entity_poly.pdbx_seq_one_letter_code
_entity_poly.pdbx_strand_id
1 'polypeptide(L)'
;MSWKRGPLAALAVCALLGGPAGCGSGDGHGRGERVSASPVGRLLDGTDERGRHYREVGKENAPEVAIEVQPDFDHGWDVRLSVHHFHFSPAGARARAVTGRGVALLYLDGRAIATLRTAEHHLAGGLVPRGTHHVTARLYADDRTVWAVHGKPVQSTADITASVAGPTHGPAPTRTPTRTVTPTGAATATLPSTGTTATSGNGGTARTDTGGSPDTGGKAS
;
A
#
# COMPACT_ATOMS: atom_id res chain seq x y z
N MET A 1 2.15 -35.66 -16.34
CA MET A 1 2.90 -36.41 -15.29
C MET A 1 1.97 -37.44 -14.66
N SER A 2 2.26 -38.72 -14.89
CA SER A 2 1.56 -39.88 -14.30
C SER A 2 2.33 -40.30 -13.04
N TRP A 3 1.69 -40.26 -11.87
CA TRP A 3 2.29 -40.79 -10.64
C TRP A 3 1.56 -42.08 -10.24
N LYS A 4 2.30 -43.19 -10.32
CA LYS A 4 1.81 -44.55 -10.11
C LYS A 4 1.51 -44.83 -8.63
N ARG A 5 0.44 -45.58 -8.39
CA ARG A 5 0.15 -46.29 -7.13
C ARG A 5 0.98 -47.58 -7.06
N GLY A 6 1.48 -47.93 -5.88
CA GLY A 6 2.12 -49.21 -5.56
C GLY A 6 1.48 -49.88 -4.33
N PRO A 7 1.49 -51.23 -4.21
CA PRO A 7 0.61 -51.98 -3.30
C PRO A 7 1.28 -52.48 -1.99
N LEU A 8 0.41 -53.05 -1.16
CA LEU A 8 0.54 -53.64 0.19
C LEU A 8 1.70 -54.62 0.41
N ALA A 9 2.22 -54.65 1.65
CA ALA A 9 2.85 -55.83 2.26
C ALA A 9 2.41 -55.95 3.73
N ALA A 10 1.88 -57.12 4.09
CA ALA A 10 1.46 -57.54 5.41
C ALA A 10 2.58 -58.32 6.14
N LEU A 11 2.53 -58.33 7.49
CA LEU A 11 3.10 -59.28 8.48
C LEU A 11 3.18 -58.52 9.83
N ALA A 12 2.95 -59.04 11.04
CA ALA A 12 2.63 -60.36 11.55
C ALA A 12 2.06 -60.21 12.98
N VAL A 13 1.41 -61.28 13.45
CA VAL A 13 0.78 -61.49 14.76
C VAL A 13 1.80 -61.55 15.90
N CYS A 14 1.47 -60.99 17.07
CA CYS A 14 1.88 -61.50 18.38
C CYS A 14 0.73 -61.36 19.38
N ALA A 15 0.53 -62.41 20.18
CA ALA A 15 -0.63 -62.62 21.04
C ALA A 15 -0.29 -62.46 22.53
N LEU A 16 -1.33 -62.12 23.30
CA LEU A 16 -1.60 -62.39 24.73
C LEU A 16 -0.83 -61.58 25.80
N LEU A 17 -1.59 -60.90 26.70
CA LEU A 17 -1.75 -61.25 28.14
C LEU A 17 -2.39 -60.09 28.97
N GLY A 18 -3.48 -60.37 29.69
CA GLY A 18 -3.77 -59.89 31.07
C GLY A 18 -4.35 -58.48 31.33
N GLY A 19 -5.57 -58.41 31.91
CA GLY A 19 -6.21 -57.19 32.46
C GLY A 19 -5.75 -56.80 33.89
N PRO A 20 -6.26 -55.68 34.45
CA PRO A 20 -7.53 -55.75 35.19
C PRO A 20 -8.48 -54.56 34.97
N ALA A 21 -9.70 -54.74 35.49
CA ALA A 21 -10.78 -53.76 35.51
C ALA A 21 -10.36 -52.40 36.09
N GLY A 22 -10.49 -51.35 35.27
CA GLY A 22 -10.53 -49.96 35.71
C GLY A 22 -11.90 -49.38 35.38
N CYS A 23 -12.75 -49.24 36.39
CA CYS A 23 -13.97 -48.45 36.31
C CYS A 23 -13.54 -46.97 36.33
N GLY A 24 -13.64 -46.31 35.19
CA GLY A 24 -13.42 -44.87 35.05
C GLY A 24 -14.50 -44.33 34.12
N SER A 25 -15.60 -43.86 34.71
CA SER A 25 -16.64 -43.10 34.02
C SER A 25 -15.98 -41.90 33.36
N GLY A 26 -16.06 -41.85 32.04
CA GLY A 26 -15.54 -40.76 31.21
C GLY A 26 -16.52 -40.49 30.07
N ASP A 27 -17.78 -40.26 30.42
CA ASP A 27 -18.76 -39.71 29.49
C ASP A 27 -18.33 -38.28 29.15
N GLY A 28 -17.92 -38.09 27.90
CA GLY A 28 -17.44 -36.81 27.41
C GLY A 28 -17.34 -36.81 25.91
N HIS A 29 -18.50 -36.80 25.27
CA HIS A 29 -18.73 -36.67 23.83
C HIS A 29 -17.64 -35.88 23.10
N GLY A 30 -16.78 -36.59 22.38
CA GLY A 30 -16.06 -36.04 21.23
C GLY A 30 -17.03 -35.78 20.07
N ARG A 31 -18.07 -34.97 20.29
CA ARG A 31 -18.71 -34.25 19.18
C ARG A 31 -17.58 -33.41 18.63
N GLY A 32 -17.06 -33.79 17.46
CA GLY A 32 -16.30 -32.88 16.63
C GLY A 32 -17.09 -31.58 16.63
N GLU A 33 -16.50 -30.56 17.26
CA GLU A 33 -17.12 -29.27 17.41
C GLU A 33 -17.35 -28.79 15.99
N ARG A 34 -18.58 -29.02 15.48
CA ARG A 34 -19.21 -28.06 14.58
C ARG A 34 -19.30 -26.82 15.46
N VAL A 35 -18.16 -26.13 15.59
CA VAL A 35 -18.09 -24.74 16.00
C VAL A 35 -19.06 -24.13 15.02
N SER A 36 -20.27 -23.85 15.49
CA SER A 36 -21.26 -23.14 14.72
C SER A 36 -20.57 -21.81 14.46
N ALA A 37 -19.93 -21.71 13.29
CA ALA A 37 -19.23 -20.52 12.89
C ALA A 37 -20.29 -19.44 13.03
N SER A 38 -20.05 -18.47 13.92
CA SER A 38 -20.90 -17.29 13.97
C SER A 38 -21.10 -16.82 12.53
N PRO A 39 -22.26 -16.28 12.14
CA PRO A 39 -22.51 -15.92 10.75
C PRO A 39 -21.41 -15.04 10.12
N VAL A 40 -20.64 -14.38 10.99
CA VAL A 40 -19.52 -13.47 10.71
C VAL A 40 -18.12 -14.06 10.98
N GLY A 41 -17.99 -15.38 11.10
CA GLY A 41 -16.70 -16.06 11.34
C GLY A 41 -16.29 -16.19 12.81
N ARG A 42 -15.25 -16.99 13.06
CA ARG A 42 -14.67 -17.28 14.39
C ARG A 42 -13.49 -16.34 14.67
N LEU A 43 -13.38 -15.82 15.89
CA LEU A 43 -12.18 -15.11 16.33
C LEU A 43 -11.07 -16.11 16.67
N LEU A 44 -9.86 -15.88 16.18
CA LEU A 44 -8.67 -16.66 16.50
C LEU A 44 -7.83 -15.94 17.55
N ASP A 45 -7.04 -16.73 18.29
CA ASP A 45 -6.09 -16.19 19.28
C ASP A 45 -4.90 -15.48 18.61
N GLY A 46 -4.61 -15.81 17.35
CA GLY A 46 -3.57 -15.16 16.55
C GLY A 46 -3.91 -13.70 16.22
N THR A 47 -2.88 -12.86 16.20
CA THR A 47 -2.99 -11.42 15.93
C THR A 47 -2.05 -10.97 14.82
N ASP A 48 -2.37 -9.84 14.19
CA ASP A 48 -1.42 -9.12 13.33
C ASP A 48 -0.30 -8.45 14.16
N GLU A 49 0.64 -7.81 13.44
CA GLU A 49 1.73 -7.01 14.01
C GLU A 49 1.29 -5.83 14.90
N ARG A 50 -0.02 -5.50 14.91
CA ARG A 50 -0.62 -4.45 15.74
C ARG A 50 -1.51 -5.01 16.86
N GLY A 51 -1.49 -6.32 17.10
CA GLY A 51 -2.29 -6.98 18.13
C GLY A 51 -3.78 -7.12 17.78
N ARG A 52 -4.16 -7.01 16.50
CA ARG A 52 -5.55 -7.20 16.06
C ARG A 52 -5.80 -8.67 15.78
N HIS A 53 -6.80 -9.23 16.45
CA HIS A 53 -7.22 -10.61 16.27
C HIS A 53 -7.67 -10.93 14.85
N TYR A 54 -7.39 -12.15 14.43
CA TYR A 54 -7.87 -12.70 13.16
C TYR A 54 -9.31 -13.21 13.29
N ARG A 55 -10.10 -12.96 12.26
CA ARG A 55 -11.48 -13.42 12.11
C ARG A 55 -11.55 -14.37 10.93
N GLU A 56 -11.59 -15.65 11.27
CA GLU A 56 -11.61 -16.77 10.35
C GLU A 56 -12.99 -16.97 9.74
N VAL A 57 -13.04 -17.05 8.42
CA VAL A 57 -14.25 -17.39 7.65
C VAL A 57 -13.99 -18.59 6.74
N GLY A 58 -15.06 -19.33 6.42
CA GLY A 58 -14.98 -20.45 5.47
C GLY A 58 -14.61 -19.97 4.06
N LYS A 59 -13.80 -20.77 3.37
CA LYS A 59 -13.25 -20.46 2.04
C LYS A 59 -14.30 -20.12 0.98
N GLU A 60 -15.46 -20.76 1.05
CA GLU A 60 -16.55 -20.63 0.07
C GLU A 60 -17.11 -19.21 -0.12
N ASN A 61 -17.08 -18.38 0.92
CA ASN A 61 -17.55 -16.99 0.89
C ASN A 61 -16.53 -16.05 1.52
N ALA A 62 -15.25 -16.44 1.48
CA ALA A 62 -14.19 -15.66 2.06
C ALA A 62 -13.98 -14.37 1.27
N PRO A 63 -13.77 -13.22 1.93
CA PRO A 63 -13.35 -12.02 1.22
C PRO A 63 -11.97 -12.24 0.61
N GLU A 64 -11.75 -11.66 -0.55
CA GLU A 64 -10.48 -11.71 -1.28
C GLU A 64 -10.09 -10.31 -1.75
N VAL A 65 -8.79 -10.08 -1.89
CA VAL A 65 -8.24 -8.85 -2.44
C VAL A 65 -7.05 -9.18 -3.35
N ALA A 66 -6.97 -8.49 -4.48
CA ALA A 66 -5.78 -8.35 -5.29
C ALA A 66 -5.40 -6.88 -5.37
N ILE A 67 -4.11 -6.60 -5.52
CA ILE A 67 -3.57 -5.25 -5.66
C ILE A 67 -2.81 -5.14 -6.98
N GLU A 68 -3.03 -4.03 -7.67
CA GLU A 68 -2.26 -3.58 -8.82
C GLU A 68 -1.75 -2.18 -8.54
N VAL A 69 -0.50 -1.92 -8.92
CA VAL A 69 0.12 -0.62 -8.73
C VAL A 69 0.79 -0.18 -10.03
N GLN A 70 0.45 1.01 -10.49
CA GLN A 70 1.01 1.60 -11.71
C GLN A 70 1.61 2.97 -11.40
N PRO A 71 2.71 3.38 -12.06
CA PRO A 71 3.19 4.75 -11.98
C PRO A 71 2.12 5.73 -12.47
N ASP A 72 1.96 6.85 -11.76
CA ASP A 72 1.08 7.95 -12.15
C ASP A 72 1.90 9.13 -12.73
N PHE A 73 1.27 9.95 -13.57
CA PHE A 73 1.87 11.09 -14.26
C PHE A 73 2.40 12.17 -13.29
N ASP A 74 1.78 12.33 -12.12
CA ASP A 74 2.13 13.36 -11.13
C ASP A 74 3.22 12.94 -10.13
N HIS A 75 4.18 12.11 -10.56
CA HIS A 75 5.25 11.58 -9.70
C HIS A 75 4.72 10.82 -8.48
N GLY A 76 3.80 9.88 -8.72
CA GLY A 76 3.20 9.00 -7.72
C GLY A 76 2.88 7.62 -8.28
N TRP A 77 1.99 6.91 -7.60
CA TRP A 77 1.52 5.60 -8.01
C TRP A 77 0.02 5.48 -7.81
N ASP A 78 -0.68 4.99 -8.83
CA ASP A 78 -2.07 4.62 -8.74
C ASP A 78 -2.17 3.18 -8.22
N VAL A 79 -2.85 3.04 -7.09
CA VAL A 79 -3.14 1.75 -6.46
C VAL A 79 -4.59 1.39 -6.76
N ARG A 80 -4.79 0.23 -7.38
CA ARG A 80 -6.11 -0.34 -7.64
C ARG A 80 -6.27 -1.67 -6.93
N LEU A 81 -7.36 -1.80 -6.18
CA LEU A 81 -7.76 -3.03 -5.53
C LEU A 81 -8.88 -3.71 -6.32
N SER A 82 -8.71 -5.01 -6.58
CA SER A 82 -9.82 -5.88 -7.00
C SER A 82 -10.26 -6.70 -5.81
N VAL A 83 -11.55 -6.64 -5.47
CA VAL A 83 -12.09 -7.33 -4.29
C VAL A 83 -13.21 -8.29 -4.68
N HIS A 84 -13.26 -9.44 -4.03
CA HIS A 84 -14.34 -10.43 -4.18
C HIS A 84 -14.91 -10.77 -2.80
N HIS A 85 -16.23 -10.98 -2.72
CA HIS A 85 -16.96 -11.22 -1.46
C HIS A 85 -16.63 -10.19 -0.36
N PHE A 86 -16.29 -8.96 -0.77
CA PHE A 86 -15.92 -7.88 0.13
C PHE A 86 -16.55 -6.56 -0.33
N HIS A 87 -17.10 -5.82 0.63
CA HIS A 87 -17.71 -4.52 0.44
C HIS A 87 -17.05 -3.50 1.35
N PHE A 88 -16.58 -2.39 0.76
CA PHE A 88 -16.05 -1.29 1.54
C PHE A 88 -17.14 -0.61 2.36
N SER A 89 -16.84 -0.35 3.63
CA SER A 89 -17.69 0.39 4.54
C SER A 89 -17.52 1.89 4.34
N PRO A 90 -18.62 2.67 4.40
CA PRO A 90 -18.53 4.12 4.39
C PRO A 90 -17.85 4.64 5.65
N ALA A 91 -17.43 5.91 5.62
CA ALA A 91 -16.96 6.59 6.82
C ALA A 91 -18.03 6.60 7.91
N GLY A 92 -17.63 6.43 9.18
CA GLY A 92 -18.56 6.39 10.32
C GLY A 92 -19.36 5.09 10.46
N ALA A 93 -19.05 4.03 9.69
CA ALA A 93 -19.64 2.72 9.89
C ALA A 93 -19.49 2.25 11.34
N ARG A 94 -20.53 1.61 11.89
CA ARG A 94 -20.52 1.09 13.26
C ARG A 94 -19.41 0.04 13.41
N ALA A 95 -18.72 0.07 14.55
CA ALA A 95 -17.66 -0.89 14.86
C ALA A 95 -18.22 -2.29 15.16
N ARG A 96 -18.67 -3.00 14.12
CA ARG A 96 -19.29 -4.33 14.21
C ARG A 96 -18.94 -5.17 12.99
N ALA A 97 -18.46 -6.39 13.21
CA ALA A 97 -18.25 -7.33 12.11
C ALA A 97 -19.56 -7.65 11.36
N VAL A 98 -19.46 -7.56 10.04
CA VAL A 98 -20.44 -8.02 9.06
C VAL A 98 -19.65 -8.78 8.00
N THR A 99 -20.08 -9.99 7.65
CA THR A 99 -19.37 -10.88 6.71
C THR A 99 -19.02 -10.15 5.42
N GLY A 100 -17.74 -10.21 5.02
CA GLY A 100 -17.29 -9.60 3.77
C GLY A 100 -17.47 -8.08 3.75
N ARG A 101 -17.35 -7.40 4.90
CA ARG A 101 -17.44 -5.93 4.95
C ARG A 101 -16.33 -5.34 5.80
N GLY A 102 -15.86 -4.17 5.41
CA GLY A 102 -15.04 -3.31 6.26
C GLY A 102 -14.14 -2.38 5.46
N VAL A 103 -12.85 -2.34 5.80
CA VAL A 103 -11.86 -1.47 5.14
C VAL A 103 -10.63 -2.25 4.70
N ALA A 104 -9.92 -1.75 3.69
CA ALA A 104 -8.57 -2.22 3.40
C ALA A 104 -7.57 -1.26 4.05
N LEU A 105 -6.54 -1.79 4.72
CA LEU A 105 -5.39 -0.98 5.10
C LEU A 105 -4.28 -1.23 4.10
N LEU A 106 -3.67 -0.16 3.62
CA LEU A 106 -2.52 -0.18 2.75
C LEU A 106 -1.24 -0.05 3.60
N TYR A 107 -0.26 -0.90 3.34
CA TYR A 107 1.03 -0.95 4.01
C TYR A 107 2.13 -0.75 2.99
N LEU A 108 3.16 0.02 3.34
CA LEU A 108 4.42 0.11 2.62
C LEU A 108 5.52 -0.48 3.52
N ASP A 109 6.17 -1.54 3.07
CA ASP A 109 7.18 -2.30 3.84
C ASP A 109 6.74 -2.63 5.28
N GLY A 110 5.47 -3.05 5.42
CA GLY A 110 4.88 -3.42 6.71
C GLY A 110 4.39 -2.25 7.57
N ARG A 111 4.59 -0.99 7.16
CA ARG A 111 4.05 0.19 7.84
C ARG A 111 2.72 0.61 7.22
N ALA A 112 1.66 0.69 8.02
CA ALA A 112 0.36 1.19 7.55
C ALA A 112 0.47 2.66 7.11
N ILE A 113 0.05 2.95 5.88
CA ILE A 113 0.11 4.29 5.27
C ILE A 113 -1.26 4.88 4.94
N ALA A 114 -2.28 4.04 4.69
CA ALA A 114 -3.63 4.50 4.37
C ALA A 114 -4.70 3.52 4.83
N THR A 115 -5.90 4.04 5.10
CA THR A 115 -7.13 3.25 5.25
C THR A 115 -8.05 3.55 4.08
N LEU A 116 -8.35 2.53 3.29
CA LEU A 116 -9.11 2.64 2.05
C LEU A 116 -10.55 2.19 2.27
N ARG A 117 -11.47 3.03 1.79
CA ARG A 117 -12.92 2.80 1.73
C ARG A 117 -13.44 2.73 0.30
N THR A 118 -12.52 2.70 -0.65
CA THR A 118 -12.72 2.64 -2.10
C THR A 118 -11.64 1.73 -2.68
N ALA A 119 -11.86 1.28 -3.91
CA ALA A 119 -10.92 0.40 -4.61
C ALA A 119 -9.69 1.14 -5.15
N GLU A 120 -9.78 2.46 -5.33
CA GLU A 120 -8.73 3.28 -5.94
C GLU A 120 -8.11 4.21 -4.90
N HIS A 121 -6.79 4.39 -5.00
CA HIS A 121 -6.02 5.28 -4.15
C HIS A 121 -4.76 5.77 -4.85
N HIS A 122 -4.51 7.08 -4.80
CA HIS A 122 -3.25 7.67 -5.25
C HIS A 122 -2.24 7.68 -4.11
N LEU A 123 -1.08 7.07 -4.34
CA LEU A 123 0.07 7.05 -3.45
C LEU A 123 1.09 8.10 -3.91
N ALA A 124 1.22 9.18 -3.14
CA ALA A 124 2.18 10.24 -3.44
C ALA A 124 3.61 9.70 -3.46
N GLY A 125 4.39 10.03 -4.50
CA GLY A 125 5.76 9.49 -4.66
C GLY A 125 6.71 9.86 -3.52
N GLY A 126 6.49 10.98 -2.83
CA GLY A 126 7.27 11.36 -1.64
C GLY A 126 7.13 10.38 -0.45
N LEU A 127 6.12 9.49 -0.46
CA LEU A 127 5.94 8.45 0.54
C LEU A 127 6.76 7.19 0.23
N VAL A 128 7.21 7.01 -1.02
CA VAL A 128 7.98 5.84 -1.47
C VAL A 128 9.44 6.26 -1.64
N PRO A 129 10.34 5.84 -0.73
CA PRO A 129 11.77 6.11 -0.89
C PRO A 129 12.31 5.52 -2.20
N ARG A 130 13.54 5.89 -2.57
CA ARG A 130 14.20 5.29 -3.73
C ARG A 130 14.48 3.81 -3.47
N GLY A 131 14.25 2.98 -4.48
CA GLY A 131 14.45 1.54 -4.42
C GLY A 131 13.16 0.77 -4.65
N THR A 132 13.22 -0.54 -4.42
CA THR A 132 12.06 -1.44 -4.50
C THR A 132 11.45 -1.62 -3.13
N HIS A 133 10.13 -1.43 -3.05
CA HIS A 133 9.33 -1.47 -1.85
C HIS A 133 8.10 -2.36 -2.05
N HIS A 134 7.59 -2.92 -0.97
CA HIS A 134 6.42 -3.80 -1.03
C HIS A 134 5.19 -3.06 -0.55
N VAL A 135 4.16 -2.99 -1.40
CA VAL A 135 2.86 -2.45 -1.04
C VAL A 135 1.88 -3.59 -0.81
N THR A 136 1.34 -3.65 0.41
CA THR A 136 0.41 -4.70 0.82
C THR A 136 -0.95 -4.10 1.14
N ALA A 137 -2.01 -4.63 0.53
CA ALA A 137 -3.39 -4.37 0.95
C ALA A 137 -3.87 -5.52 1.83
N ARG A 138 -4.38 -5.23 3.03
CA ARG A 138 -4.95 -6.23 3.94
C ARG A 138 -6.36 -5.83 4.37
N LEU A 139 -7.29 -6.79 4.40
CA LEU A 139 -8.70 -6.54 4.70
C LEU A 139 -9.00 -6.65 6.20
N TYR A 140 -9.81 -5.71 6.69
CA TYR A 140 -10.25 -5.62 8.07
C TYR A 140 -11.77 -5.51 8.13
N ALA A 141 -12.38 -6.13 9.13
CA ALA A 141 -13.76 -5.90 9.48
C ALA A 141 -13.95 -4.54 10.18
N ASP A 142 -15.19 -4.05 10.25
CA ASP A 142 -15.49 -2.76 10.90
C ASP A 142 -15.19 -2.76 12.42
N ASP A 143 -15.18 -3.93 13.08
CA ASP A 143 -14.74 -4.07 14.48
C ASP A 143 -13.21 -4.10 14.65
N ARG A 144 -12.47 -3.87 13.56
CA ARG A 144 -11.00 -3.87 13.46
C ARG A 144 -10.35 -5.26 13.53
N THR A 145 -11.11 -6.36 13.51
CA THR A 145 -10.53 -7.70 13.33
C THR A 145 -10.00 -7.87 11.90
N VAL A 146 -8.95 -8.67 11.72
CA VAL A 146 -8.36 -8.94 10.40
C VAL A 146 -9.15 -10.07 9.76
N TRP A 147 -9.64 -9.91 8.53
CA TRP A 147 -10.24 -11.05 7.84
C TRP A 147 -9.19 -12.13 7.58
N ALA A 148 -9.52 -13.39 7.86
CA ALA A 148 -8.59 -14.51 7.71
C ALA A 148 -9.26 -15.74 7.10
N VAL A 149 -8.45 -16.52 6.38
CA VAL A 149 -8.81 -17.81 5.78
C VAL A 149 -7.67 -18.78 6.05
N HIS A 150 -8.00 -19.94 6.59
CA HIS A 150 -7.08 -20.96 7.07
C HIS A 150 -5.99 -20.39 8.01
N GLY A 151 -6.38 -19.49 8.91
CA GLY A 151 -5.51 -18.84 9.89
C GLY A 151 -4.57 -17.79 9.31
N LYS A 152 -4.70 -17.46 8.01
CA LYS A 152 -3.87 -16.47 7.32
C LYS A 152 -4.66 -15.20 7.05
N PRO A 153 -4.07 -14.01 7.23
CA PRO A 153 -4.75 -12.77 6.89
C PRO A 153 -5.05 -12.70 5.39
N VAL A 154 -6.23 -12.18 5.05
CA VAL A 154 -6.60 -11.87 3.67
C VAL A 154 -5.86 -10.60 3.24
N GLN A 155 -4.83 -10.79 2.44
CA GLN A 155 -3.98 -9.72 1.93
C GLN A 155 -3.42 -10.04 0.55
N SER A 156 -2.96 -9.00 -0.16
CA SER A 156 -2.21 -9.11 -1.40
C SER A 156 -1.10 -8.07 -1.43
N THR A 157 0.01 -8.40 -2.09
CA THR A 157 1.23 -7.58 -2.11
C THR A 157 1.70 -7.40 -3.56
N ALA A 158 2.09 -6.18 -3.90
CA ALA A 158 2.73 -5.82 -5.16
C ALA A 158 4.00 -5.01 -4.89
N ASP A 159 4.94 -5.07 -5.83
CA ASP A 159 6.21 -4.34 -5.73
C ASP A 159 6.10 -2.98 -6.43
N ILE A 160 6.72 -1.98 -5.83
CA ILE A 160 6.87 -0.64 -6.38
C ILE A 160 8.35 -0.33 -6.46
N THR A 161 8.83 0.19 -7.59
CA THR A 161 10.22 0.63 -7.74
C THR A 161 10.29 2.12 -8.06
N ALA A 162 10.65 2.92 -7.06
CA ALA A 162 10.82 4.36 -7.23
C ALA A 162 12.26 4.67 -7.66
N SER A 163 12.37 5.27 -8.85
CA SER A 163 13.61 5.82 -9.40
C SER A 163 13.57 7.34 -9.37
N VAL A 164 14.74 7.98 -9.42
CA VAL A 164 14.79 9.42 -9.69
C VAL A 164 14.34 9.62 -11.13
N ALA A 165 13.32 10.43 -11.36
CA ALA A 165 13.21 11.07 -12.66
C ALA A 165 14.51 11.86 -12.86
N GLY A 166 15.34 11.47 -13.82
CA GLY A 166 16.47 12.30 -14.24
C GLY A 166 15.94 13.69 -14.62
N PRO A 167 16.76 14.76 -14.52
CA PRO A 167 16.31 16.07 -14.99
C PRO A 167 15.84 15.90 -16.43
N THR A 168 14.55 16.20 -16.67
CA THR A 168 13.98 16.31 -18.01
C THR A 168 14.94 17.19 -18.79
N HIS A 169 15.70 16.58 -19.70
CA HIS A 169 16.44 17.35 -20.68
C HIS A 169 15.36 18.04 -21.51
N GLY A 170 15.07 19.29 -21.16
CA GLY A 170 14.42 20.21 -22.10
C GLY A 170 15.17 20.11 -23.44
N PRO A 171 14.47 20.32 -24.57
CA PRO A 171 15.05 20.11 -25.89
C PRO A 171 16.42 20.77 -25.93
N ALA A 172 17.45 19.94 -26.16
CA ALA A 172 18.83 20.40 -26.23
C ALA A 172 18.85 21.63 -27.17
N PRO A 173 19.43 22.78 -26.78
CA PRO A 173 19.60 23.86 -27.73
C PRO A 173 20.44 23.29 -28.87
N THR A 174 19.83 23.21 -30.05
CA THR A 174 20.49 22.84 -31.29
C THR A 174 21.73 23.70 -31.42
N ARG A 175 22.91 23.14 -31.11
CA ARG A 175 24.19 23.79 -31.38
C ARG A 175 24.34 23.80 -32.88
N THR A 176 23.94 24.89 -33.52
CA THR A 176 24.27 25.22 -34.90
C THR A 176 25.79 25.08 -35.06
N PRO A 177 26.32 24.32 -36.03
CA PRO A 177 27.75 24.27 -36.26
C PRO A 177 28.23 25.65 -36.71
N THR A 178 29.01 26.33 -35.87
CA THR A 178 29.75 27.54 -36.24
C THR A 178 30.73 27.18 -37.35
N ARG A 179 30.49 27.73 -38.55
CA ARG A 179 31.40 27.65 -39.69
C ARG A 179 32.69 28.37 -39.32
N THR A 180 33.81 27.63 -39.28
CA THR A 180 35.16 28.20 -39.20
C THR A 180 35.38 29.08 -40.41
N VAL A 181 35.55 30.39 -40.19
CA VAL A 181 36.04 31.32 -41.22
C VAL A 181 37.35 31.90 -40.70
N THR A 182 38.44 31.53 -41.35
CA THR A 182 39.77 32.09 -41.17
C THR A 182 39.82 33.48 -41.82
N PRO A 183 40.26 34.55 -41.13
CA PRO A 183 40.67 35.77 -41.81
C PRO A 183 42.21 35.86 -41.83
N THR A 184 42.78 35.69 -43.03
CA THR A 184 44.12 36.16 -43.40
C THR A 184 43.96 37.53 -44.03
N GLY A 185 44.67 38.56 -43.54
CA GLY A 185 44.85 39.82 -44.25
C GLY A 185 44.87 41.05 -43.37
N ALA A 186 46.07 41.58 -43.15
CA ALA A 186 46.36 42.78 -42.37
C ALA A 186 45.95 44.08 -43.09
N ALA A 187 45.54 45.10 -42.33
CA ALA A 187 45.83 46.50 -42.64
C ALA A 187 45.72 47.37 -41.37
N THR A 188 46.78 48.15 -41.15
CA THR A 188 47.08 49.06 -40.06
C THR A 188 46.25 50.35 -40.14
N ALA A 189 45.67 50.82 -39.02
CA ALA A 189 45.39 52.23 -38.78
C ALA A 189 45.22 52.53 -37.27
N THR A 190 45.67 53.72 -36.88
CA THR A 190 46.13 54.15 -35.56
C THR A 190 45.10 55.03 -34.82
N LEU A 191 44.80 54.68 -33.55
CA LEU A 191 44.45 55.48 -32.33
C LEU A 191 43.38 56.63 -32.40
N PRO A 192 43.02 57.28 -31.26
CA PRO A 192 42.18 56.78 -30.16
C PRO A 192 41.01 57.76 -29.83
N SER A 193 40.02 57.38 -29.01
CA SER A 193 39.27 58.33 -28.15
C SER A 193 38.35 57.64 -27.14
N THR A 194 38.43 58.18 -25.93
CA THR A 194 37.67 58.00 -24.69
C THR A 194 36.16 58.25 -24.78
N GLY A 195 35.39 57.57 -23.93
CA GLY A 195 34.01 57.91 -23.54
C GLY A 195 33.31 56.70 -22.89
N THR A 196 33.38 56.53 -21.58
CA THR A 196 32.39 57.02 -20.58
C THR A 196 31.08 56.23 -20.57
N THR A 197 30.93 55.43 -19.50
CA THR A 197 29.72 54.96 -18.78
C THR A 197 28.34 55.23 -19.38
N ALA A 198 27.52 54.18 -19.45
CA ALA A 198 26.09 54.27 -19.20
C ALA A 198 25.54 52.95 -18.61
N THR A 199 25.37 52.94 -17.29
CA THR A 199 24.44 52.08 -16.57
C THR A 199 23.01 52.50 -16.95
N SER A 200 22.20 51.54 -17.39
CA SER A 200 20.74 51.67 -17.51
C SER A 200 20.17 50.41 -16.85
N GLY A 201 19.41 50.44 -15.76
CA GLY A 201 18.56 51.51 -15.25
C GLY A 201 17.15 51.32 -15.78
N ASN A 202 16.41 50.33 -15.29
CA ASN A 202 14.96 50.44 -15.27
C ASN A 202 14.43 50.05 -13.90
N GLY A 203 14.02 51.09 -13.17
CA GLY A 203 13.24 50.97 -11.96
C GLY A 203 11.78 50.73 -12.29
N GLY A 204 11.10 50.12 -11.34
CA GLY A 204 9.66 49.92 -11.33
C GLY A 204 9.24 49.66 -9.90
N THR A 205 9.39 50.68 -9.07
CA THR A 205 8.92 50.73 -7.68
C THR A 205 7.41 50.85 -7.61
N ALA A 206 6.91 50.43 -6.44
CA ALA A 206 5.78 50.97 -5.68
C ALA A 206 4.50 50.13 -5.76
N ARG A 207 3.75 49.92 -4.67
CA ARG A 207 3.88 50.20 -3.22
C ARG A 207 2.66 49.51 -2.57
N THR A 208 2.81 49.15 -1.29
CA THR A 208 1.85 49.14 -0.14
C THR A 208 0.37 48.80 -0.40
N ASP A 209 -0.28 47.97 0.43
CA ASP A 209 -0.79 48.33 1.76
C ASP A 209 -0.96 47.05 2.61
N THR A 210 -0.34 46.88 3.78
CA THR A 210 -0.80 47.26 5.14
C THR A 210 -2.30 47.10 5.43
N GLY A 211 -2.59 46.16 6.34
CA GLY A 211 -3.51 46.43 7.46
C GLY A 211 -4.71 45.50 7.59
N GLY A 212 -4.84 44.89 8.78
CA GLY A 212 -6.16 44.61 9.35
C GLY A 212 -6.44 43.17 9.77
N SER A 213 -5.86 42.76 10.90
CA SER A 213 -6.49 41.80 11.80
C SER A 213 -7.58 42.53 12.60
N PRO A 214 -8.71 41.88 12.96
CA PRO A 214 -9.07 41.94 14.37
C PRO A 214 -9.63 40.63 14.96
N ASP A 215 -9.58 40.67 16.29
CA ASP A 215 -9.87 39.73 17.35
C ASP A 215 -11.34 39.26 17.53
N THR A 216 -11.43 38.10 18.19
CA THR A 216 -12.35 37.64 19.27
C THR A 216 -13.87 37.93 19.28
N GLY A 217 -14.64 36.86 19.52
CA GLY A 217 -15.50 36.76 20.71
C GLY A 217 -17.04 36.81 20.54
N GLY A 218 -17.75 35.84 21.14
CA GLY A 218 -19.18 35.90 21.53
C GLY A 218 -20.08 34.84 20.85
N LYS A 219 -20.42 33.71 21.48
CA LYS A 219 -21.53 33.40 22.43
C LYS A 219 -22.97 33.45 21.87
N ALA A 220 -23.63 32.28 22.04
CA ALA A 220 -25.03 32.02 22.40
C ALA A 220 -26.16 32.35 21.40
N SER A 221 -26.92 31.32 20.98
CA SER A 221 -28.23 30.95 21.54
C SER A 221 -28.63 29.55 21.07
#